data_AF-A0A7S2N6V1-F1
#
_entry.id   AF-A0A7S2N6V1-F1
#
_cell.length_a   1.000
_cell.length_b   1.000
_cell.length_c   1.000
_cell.angle_alpha   90.00
_cell.angle_beta   90.00
_cell.angle_gamma   90.00
#
_symmetry.space_group_name_H-M   'P 1'
#
loop_
_entity.id
_entity.type
_entity.pdbx_description
1 polymer ?
#
loop_
_entity_poly.entity_id
_entity_poly.type
_entity_poly.pdbx_seq_one_letter_code
_entity_poly.pdbx_strand_id
1 'polypeptide(L)'
;KARDPAWAAITLEQLNALRQKAKELLGARYAEATMYDIIQFVVRPACEVEQKAYAHIVNPGAFLHVEVFVSHAWGENFDEFVSSVNRAFHLCPVKPTLWICAFALVQSSNPTVVQQQVGLSQDPSKAPFSRALRQAEKILIVRNRTVDLYSRIWCCWELAAAAEYGFLRRPGALMVAGPAVFSRNNKVDVSQAHASNEDDKIRILRHILNTGSYKDVNNTLTQVQNHEAESA
;
A
#
# COMPACT_ATOMS: atom_id res chain seq x y z
N LYS A 1 20.97 -3.77 -0.35
CA LYS A 1 19.73 -4.49 0.00
C LYS A 1 19.05 -3.89 1.21
N ALA A 2 19.60 -3.99 2.44
CA ALA A 2 18.94 -3.51 3.68
C ALA A 2 18.39 -2.06 3.69
N ARG A 3 19.03 -1.13 2.96
CA ARG A 3 18.65 0.30 2.89
C ARG A 3 17.82 0.65 1.65
N ASP A 4 17.59 -0.32 0.76
CA ASP A 4 16.78 -0.12 -0.43
C ASP A 4 15.36 -0.60 -0.13
N PRO A 5 14.34 0.28 -0.11
CA PRO A 5 12.98 -0.07 0.28
C PRO A 5 12.37 -1.16 -0.60
N ALA A 6 12.84 -1.33 -1.83
CA ALA A 6 12.41 -2.42 -2.70
C ALA A 6 12.72 -3.82 -2.12
N TRP A 7 13.64 -3.93 -1.16
CA TRP A 7 13.98 -5.20 -0.48
C TRP A 7 13.20 -5.42 0.83
N ALA A 8 12.14 -4.65 1.08
CA ALA A 8 11.28 -4.77 2.26
C ALA A 8 9.92 -5.40 1.92
N ALA A 9 9.92 -6.49 1.14
CA ALA A 9 8.72 -7.25 0.80
C ALA A 9 8.48 -8.45 1.75
N ILE A 10 7.26 -8.97 1.76
CA ILE A 10 6.86 -10.20 2.46
C ILE A 10 6.23 -11.20 1.49
N THR A 11 6.22 -12.48 1.81
CA THR A 11 5.46 -13.47 1.03
C THR A 11 3.97 -13.44 1.37
N LEU A 12 3.14 -14.00 0.49
CA LEU A 12 1.72 -14.23 0.78
C LEU A 12 1.52 -15.13 2.02
N GLU A 13 2.40 -16.10 2.23
CA GLU A 13 2.39 -16.96 3.42
C GLU A 13 2.67 -16.17 4.70
N GLN A 14 3.65 -15.26 4.69
CA GLN A 14 3.95 -14.39 5.82
C GLN A 14 2.78 -13.45 6.12
N LEU A 15 2.08 -12.94 5.10
CA LEU A 15 0.86 -12.16 5.30
C LEU A 15 -0.24 -12.99 5.99
N ASN A 16 -0.41 -14.25 5.60
CA ASN A 16 -1.36 -15.16 6.24
C ASN A 16 -0.96 -15.57 7.66
N ALA A 17 0.34 -15.73 7.93
CA ALA A 17 0.84 -15.96 9.28
C ALA A 17 0.55 -14.74 10.20
N LEU A 18 0.74 -13.52 9.68
CA LEU A 18 0.36 -12.30 10.39
C LEU A 18 -1.16 -12.23 10.65
N ARG A 19 -1.98 -12.63 9.67
CA ARG A 19 -3.44 -12.76 9.82
C ARG A 19 -3.81 -13.66 11.00
N GLN A 20 -3.21 -14.84 11.07
CA GLN A 20 -3.47 -15.80 12.14
C GLN A 20 -3.01 -15.27 13.51
N LYS A 21 -1.79 -14.71 13.57
CA LYS A 21 -1.26 -14.12 14.81
C LYS A 21 -2.14 -12.98 15.32
N ALA A 22 -2.63 -12.11 14.43
CA ALA A 22 -3.52 -11.02 14.79
C ALA A 22 -4.87 -11.54 15.32
N LYS A 23 -5.41 -12.59 14.70
CA LYS A 23 -6.66 -13.22 15.14
C LYS A 23 -6.54 -13.82 16.54
N GLU A 24 -5.44 -14.50 16.83
CA GLU A 24 -5.15 -15.05 18.16
C GLU A 24 -4.99 -13.95 19.21
N LEU A 25 -4.27 -12.88 18.89
CA LEU A 25 -3.99 -11.80 19.83
C LEU A 25 -5.23 -10.94 20.15
N LEU A 26 -6.05 -10.65 19.13
CA LEU A 26 -7.19 -9.74 19.27
C LEU A 26 -8.49 -10.47 19.65
N GLY A 27 -8.56 -11.79 19.47
CA GLY A 27 -9.74 -12.60 19.78
C GLY A 27 -10.98 -12.05 19.05
N ALA A 28 -12.06 -11.81 19.80
CA ALA A 28 -13.32 -11.30 19.23
C ALA A 28 -13.16 -9.93 18.54
N ARG A 29 -12.22 -9.09 18.99
CA ARG A 29 -11.97 -7.75 18.40
C ARG A 29 -11.37 -7.83 17.00
N TYR A 30 -10.84 -8.98 16.60
CA TYR A 30 -10.23 -9.17 15.29
C TYR A 30 -11.23 -8.91 14.14
N ALA A 31 -12.51 -9.24 14.34
CA ALA A 31 -13.53 -9.12 13.30
C ALA A 31 -13.66 -7.70 12.73
N GLU A 32 -13.42 -6.68 13.56
CA GLU A 32 -13.53 -5.27 13.20
C GLU A 32 -12.15 -4.59 13.05
N ALA A 33 -11.06 -5.33 13.26
CA ALA A 33 -9.72 -4.78 13.28
C ALA A 33 -9.32 -4.22 11.91
N THR A 34 -8.84 -2.98 11.93
CA THR A 34 -8.28 -2.30 10.76
C THR A 34 -6.78 -2.54 10.66
N MET A 35 -6.14 -2.17 9.54
CA MET A 35 -4.68 -2.19 9.46
C MET A 35 -4.04 -1.32 10.56
N TYR A 36 -4.67 -0.22 11.00
CA TYR A 36 -4.20 0.55 12.15
C TYR A 36 -4.10 -0.30 13.42
N ASP A 37 -5.09 -1.13 13.70
CA ASP A 37 -5.08 -2.04 14.86
C ASP A 37 -3.96 -3.08 14.72
N ILE A 38 -3.79 -3.66 13.54
CA ILE A 38 -2.71 -4.63 13.28
C ILE A 38 -1.35 -3.99 13.49
N ILE A 39 -1.18 -2.75 13.03
CA ILE A 39 0.04 -1.99 13.25
C ILE A 39 0.26 -1.77 14.74
N GLN A 40 -0.76 -1.28 15.44
CA GLN A 40 -0.69 -0.94 16.86
C GLN A 40 -0.36 -2.14 17.75
N PHE A 41 -1.00 -3.29 17.52
CA PHE A 41 -0.95 -4.42 18.44
C PHE A 41 0.05 -5.51 18.04
N VAL A 42 0.43 -5.60 16.75
CA VAL A 42 1.30 -6.69 16.27
C VAL A 42 2.59 -6.15 15.65
N VAL A 43 2.48 -5.24 14.68
CA VAL A 43 3.63 -4.85 13.85
C VAL A 43 4.57 -3.89 14.58
N ARG A 44 4.03 -2.79 15.14
CA ARG A 44 4.82 -1.77 15.82
C ARG A 44 5.60 -2.33 17.02
N PRO A 45 5.01 -3.15 17.92
CA PRO A 45 5.78 -3.76 19.00
C PRO A 45 6.98 -4.58 18.49
N ALA A 46 6.82 -5.34 17.40
CA ALA A 46 7.92 -6.09 16.80
C ALA A 46 8.98 -5.15 16.20
N CYS A 47 8.56 -4.11 15.47
CA CYS A 47 9.46 -3.11 14.89
C CYS A 47 10.28 -2.37 15.96
N GLU A 48 9.68 -2.05 17.11
CA GLU A 48 10.34 -1.36 18.22
C GLU A 48 11.33 -2.27 18.96
N VAL A 49 11.04 -3.56 19.11
CA VAL A 49 12.01 -4.52 19.70
C VAL A 49 13.20 -4.76 18.78
N GLU A 50 12.95 -4.98 17.49
CA GLU A 50 13.98 -5.36 16.52
C GLU A 50 14.68 -4.18 15.84
N GLN A 51 14.14 -2.97 16.00
CA GLN A 51 14.58 -1.73 15.34
C GLN A 51 14.64 -1.86 13.81
N LYS A 52 13.67 -2.57 13.22
CA LYS A 52 13.59 -2.90 11.78
C LYS A 52 12.15 -2.87 11.30
N ALA A 53 11.97 -2.73 9.99
CA ALA A 53 10.67 -2.92 9.35
C ALA A 53 10.23 -4.38 9.52
N TYR A 54 8.92 -4.61 9.64
CA TYR A 54 8.37 -5.95 9.84
C TYR A 54 8.78 -6.94 8.75
N ALA A 55 8.84 -6.48 7.51
CA ALA A 55 9.30 -7.29 6.38
C ALA A 55 10.74 -7.82 6.59
N HIS A 56 11.62 -7.05 7.23
CA HIS A 56 12.97 -7.50 7.56
C HIS A 56 13.01 -8.43 8.79
N ILE A 57 12.04 -8.31 9.70
CA ILE A 57 11.92 -9.19 10.87
C ILE A 57 11.53 -10.60 10.45
N VAL A 58 10.54 -10.72 9.56
CA VAL A 58 10.06 -12.04 9.08
C VAL A 58 10.95 -12.65 8.00
N ASN A 59 11.93 -11.90 7.49
CA ASN A 59 12.93 -12.36 6.52
C ASN A 59 14.37 -12.23 7.06
N PRO A 60 14.72 -12.91 8.17
CA PRO A 60 16.05 -12.80 8.74
C PRO A 60 17.08 -13.38 7.77
N GLY A 61 18.09 -12.58 7.40
CA GLY A 61 19.21 -13.02 6.57
C GLY A 61 18.95 -13.07 5.05
N ALA A 62 17.69 -13.06 4.61
CA ALA A 62 17.32 -13.13 3.19
C ALA A 62 16.18 -12.16 2.85
N PHE A 63 16.50 -10.88 2.71
CA PHE A 63 15.51 -9.87 2.32
C PHE A 63 14.89 -10.17 0.95
N LEU A 64 13.60 -9.93 0.84
CA LEU A 64 12.81 -10.18 -0.36
C LEU A 64 12.68 -8.91 -1.18
N HIS A 65 13.03 -8.99 -2.46
CA HIS A 65 12.79 -7.92 -3.43
C HIS A 65 11.31 -7.89 -3.83
N VAL A 66 10.77 -6.72 -4.15
CA VAL A 66 9.36 -6.50 -4.52
C VAL A 66 9.05 -7.00 -5.92
N GLU A 67 8.13 -7.96 -6.03
CA GLU A 67 7.49 -8.32 -7.31
C GLU A 67 6.19 -7.53 -7.50
N VAL A 68 5.37 -7.42 -6.44
CA VAL A 68 4.10 -6.67 -6.45
C VAL A 68 4.10 -5.57 -5.41
N PHE A 69 3.90 -4.33 -5.86
CA PHE A 69 3.59 -3.20 -4.98
C PHE A 69 2.11 -3.19 -4.64
N VAL A 70 1.75 -3.15 -3.36
CA VAL A 70 0.35 -3.19 -2.91
C VAL A 70 -0.08 -1.81 -2.40
N SER A 71 -0.99 -1.16 -3.14
CA SER A 71 -1.63 0.10 -2.73
C SER A 71 -2.93 -0.21 -1.98
N HIS A 72 -3.05 0.30 -0.75
CA HIS A 72 -4.14 -0.04 0.16
C HIS A 72 -4.39 1.05 1.22
N ALA A 73 -5.54 1.01 1.88
CA ALA A 73 -5.93 2.01 2.87
C ALA A 73 -5.75 1.49 4.30
N TRP A 74 -5.13 2.27 5.19
CA TRP A 74 -4.89 1.79 6.57
C TRP A 74 -6.17 1.66 7.41
N GLY A 75 -7.22 2.40 7.06
CA GLY A 75 -8.54 2.32 7.69
C GLY A 75 -9.40 1.17 7.20
N GLU A 76 -8.89 0.30 6.32
CA GLU A 76 -9.63 -0.85 5.83
C GLU A 76 -9.67 -1.98 6.87
N ASN A 77 -10.68 -2.84 6.79
CA ASN A 77 -10.73 -4.08 7.56
C ASN A 77 -9.58 -5.03 7.12
N PHE A 78 -8.77 -5.47 8.07
CA PHE A 78 -7.58 -6.25 7.75
C PHE A 78 -7.89 -7.64 7.20
N ASP A 79 -8.94 -8.30 7.70
CA ASP A 79 -9.32 -9.63 7.24
C ASP A 79 -9.81 -9.61 5.78
N GLU A 80 -10.59 -8.58 5.43
CA GLU A 80 -11.02 -8.30 4.06
C GLU A 80 -9.84 -8.00 3.12
N PHE A 81 -8.88 -7.20 3.59
CA PHE A 81 -7.65 -6.90 2.87
C PHE A 81 -6.88 -8.19 2.54
N VAL A 82 -6.56 -9.00 3.56
CA VAL A 82 -5.81 -10.25 3.37
C VAL A 82 -6.58 -11.22 2.47
N SER A 83 -7.91 -11.31 2.62
CA SER A 83 -8.74 -12.15 1.75
C SER A 83 -8.72 -11.69 0.29
N SER A 84 -8.71 -10.37 0.05
CA SER A 84 -8.64 -9.80 -1.31
C SER A 84 -7.28 -10.03 -1.96
N VAL A 85 -6.19 -9.89 -1.20
CA VAL A 85 -4.83 -10.19 -1.68
C VAL A 85 -4.68 -11.68 -2.00
N ASN A 86 -5.18 -12.59 -1.14
CA ASN A 86 -5.15 -14.03 -1.43
C ASN A 86 -5.91 -14.40 -2.69
N ARG A 87 -7.11 -13.81 -2.90
CA ARG A 87 -7.88 -14.02 -4.13
C ARG A 87 -7.13 -13.54 -5.37
N ALA A 88 -6.50 -12.36 -5.32
CA ALA A 88 -5.75 -11.80 -6.45
C ALA A 88 -4.65 -12.74 -6.97
N PHE A 89 -4.12 -13.61 -6.11
CA PHE A 89 -3.04 -14.53 -6.46
C PHE A 89 -3.44 -16.01 -6.36
N HIS A 90 -4.72 -16.36 -6.20
CA HIS A 90 -5.08 -17.76 -5.90
C HIS A 90 -4.71 -18.72 -7.04
N LEU A 91 -4.84 -18.26 -8.31
CA LEU A 91 -4.46 -19.01 -9.51
C LEU A 91 -2.96 -18.97 -9.83
N CYS A 92 -2.18 -18.10 -9.17
CA CYS A 92 -0.75 -18.02 -9.43
C CYS A 92 -0.05 -19.24 -8.83
N PRO A 93 0.65 -20.08 -9.62
CA PRO A 93 1.33 -21.28 -9.11
C PRO A 93 2.49 -20.90 -8.18
N VAL A 94 3.22 -19.85 -8.53
CA VAL A 94 4.25 -19.23 -7.69
C VAL A 94 3.67 -17.94 -7.12
N LYS A 95 3.64 -17.83 -5.79
CA LYS A 95 3.11 -16.64 -5.11
C LYS A 95 4.18 -15.54 -5.12
N PRO A 96 3.83 -14.30 -5.48
CA PRO A 96 4.79 -13.22 -5.50
C PRO A 96 5.12 -12.72 -4.09
N THR A 97 6.22 -11.98 -4.00
CA THR A 97 6.53 -11.11 -2.87
C THR A 97 5.75 -9.80 -2.97
N LEU A 98 5.31 -9.32 -1.82
CA LEU A 98 4.39 -8.21 -1.67
C LEU A 98 5.07 -7.09 -0.89
N TRP A 99 5.16 -5.91 -1.50
CA TRP A 99 5.55 -4.71 -0.79
C TRP A 99 4.30 -3.99 -0.29
N ILE A 100 4.12 -3.95 1.02
CA ILE A 100 2.98 -3.33 1.70
C ILE A 100 3.52 -2.31 2.68
N CYS A 101 3.12 -1.04 2.54
CA CYS A 101 3.73 0.06 3.30
C CYS A 101 3.67 -0.12 4.83
N ALA A 102 2.61 -0.75 5.35
CA ALA A 102 2.44 -1.07 6.76
C ALA A 102 3.56 -1.98 7.31
N PHE A 103 4.15 -2.82 6.47
CA PHE A 103 5.15 -3.82 6.85
C PHE A 103 6.55 -3.50 6.33
N ALA A 104 6.64 -2.73 5.25
CA ALA A 104 7.89 -2.34 4.61
C ALA A 104 8.60 -1.16 5.29
N LEU A 105 7.86 -0.34 6.04
CA LEU A 105 8.39 0.77 6.83
C LEU A 105 8.58 0.37 8.29
N VAL A 106 9.57 0.95 8.95
CA VAL A 106 9.73 0.83 10.41
C VAL A 106 8.55 1.55 11.06
N GLN A 107 7.70 0.79 11.76
CA GLN A 107 6.59 1.33 12.54
C GLN A 107 7.07 1.67 13.95
N SER A 108 6.68 2.84 14.46
CA SER A 108 7.17 3.37 15.73
C SER A 108 6.12 4.24 16.40
N SER A 109 6.08 4.22 17.73
CA SER A 109 5.26 5.13 18.55
C SER A 109 5.76 6.57 18.49
N ASN A 110 7.05 6.77 18.19
CA ASN A 110 7.60 8.07 17.85
C ASN A 110 7.29 8.40 16.38
N PRO A 111 6.39 9.38 16.10
CA PRO A 111 5.98 9.73 14.74
C PRO A 111 7.12 10.27 13.89
N THR A 112 8.15 10.84 14.52
CA THR A 112 9.34 11.35 13.82
C THR A 112 10.10 10.25 13.09
N VAL A 113 10.12 9.02 13.63
CA VAL A 113 10.78 7.87 12.97
C VAL A 113 10.08 7.51 11.66
N VAL A 114 8.74 7.50 11.67
CA VAL A 114 7.95 7.22 10.46
C VAL A 114 8.07 8.39 9.48
N GLN A 115 7.97 9.62 9.97
CA GLN A 115 8.06 10.82 9.14
C GLN A 115 9.45 10.99 8.51
N GLN A 116 10.54 10.65 9.19
CA GLN A 116 11.88 10.68 8.62
C GLN A 116 12.04 9.66 7.48
N GLN A 117 11.39 8.50 7.55
CA GLN A 117 11.45 7.54 6.45
C GLN A 117 10.76 8.07 5.18
N VAL A 118 9.66 8.80 5.36
CA VAL A 118 8.78 9.25 4.27
C VAL A 118 9.14 10.65 3.73
N GLY A 119 9.53 11.56 4.63
CA GLY A 119 9.52 13.01 4.42
C GLY A 119 10.89 13.71 4.42
N LEU A 120 12.00 12.97 4.42
CA LEU A 120 13.35 13.57 4.27
C LEU A 120 13.57 14.21 2.88
N SER A 121 12.75 13.85 1.89
CA SER A 121 12.80 14.48 0.57
C SER A 121 11.62 15.43 0.34
N GLN A 122 11.91 16.57 -0.28
CA GLN A 122 10.87 17.46 -0.83
C GLN A 122 10.20 16.87 -2.08
N ASP A 123 10.76 15.77 -2.62
CA ASP A 123 10.32 15.13 -3.85
C ASP A 123 9.67 13.75 -3.53
N PRO A 124 8.35 13.60 -3.73
CA PRO A 124 7.65 12.35 -3.45
C PRO A 124 8.16 11.18 -4.31
N SER A 125 8.82 11.43 -5.45
CA SER A 125 9.44 10.39 -6.29
C SER A 125 10.63 9.69 -5.62
N LYS A 126 11.18 10.29 -4.57
CA LYS A 126 12.30 9.76 -3.76
C LYS A 126 11.85 9.06 -2.48
N ALA A 127 10.57 9.16 -2.13
CA ALA A 127 10.01 8.47 -0.98
C ALA A 127 10.14 6.94 -1.14
N PRO A 128 10.17 6.18 -0.03
CA PRO A 128 10.30 4.72 -0.07
C PRO A 128 9.27 4.04 -0.98
N PHE A 129 8.03 4.53 -0.97
CA PHE A 129 6.93 4.01 -1.81
C PHE A 129 7.28 4.08 -3.29
N SER A 130 7.68 5.26 -3.77
CA SER A 130 8.02 5.51 -5.18
C SER A 130 9.24 4.69 -5.62
N ARG A 131 10.23 4.53 -4.73
CA ARG A 131 11.43 3.74 -4.99
C ARG A 131 11.12 2.24 -5.09
N ALA A 132 10.23 1.72 -4.24
CA ALA A 132 9.78 0.34 -4.31
C ALA A 132 8.91 0.11 -5.55
N LEU A 133 7.92 0.98 -5.79
CA LEU A 133 7.03 0.91 -6.96
C LEU A 133 7.79 0.90 -8.28
N ARG A 134 8.84 1.73 -8.43
CA ARG A 134 9.68 1.75 -9.65
C ARG A 134 10.40 0.43 -9.92
N GLN A 135 10.66 -0.36 -8.89
CA GLN A 135 11.31 -1.67 -9.01
C GLN A 135 10.32 -2.84 -9.07
N ALA A 136 9.03 -2.60 -8.83
CA ALA A 136 8.01 -3.64 -8.88
C ALA A 136 7.68 -4.04 -10.33
N GLU A 137 7.29 -5.29 -10.52
CA GLU A 137 6.79 -5.78 -11.80
C GLU A 137 5.32 -5.44 -11.99
N LYS A 138 4.54 -5.51 -10.89
CA LYS A 138 3.11 -5.23 -10.87
C LYS A 138 2.74 -4.28 -9.73
N ILE A 139 1.60 -3.62 -9.88
CA ILE A 139 0.90 -2.92 -8.83
C ILE A 139 -0.47 -3.58 -8.59
N LEU A 140 -0.78 -3.89 -7.34
CA LEU A 140 -2.08 -4.37 -6.90
C LEU A 140 -2.78 -3.26 -6.12
N ILE A 141 -3.92 -2.81 -6.64
CA ILE A 141 -4.83 -1.88 -5.96
C ILE A 141 -5.84 -2.70 -5.16
N VAL A 142 -5.83 -2.58 -3.83
CA VAL A 142 -6.76 -3.30 -2.95
C VAL A 142 -7.84 -2.35 -2.46
N ARG A 143 -9.05 -2.54 -2.97
CA ARG A 143 -10.25 -1.82 -2.54
C ARG A 143 -10.88 -2.53 -1.33
N ASN A 144 -11.71 -1.81 -0.60
CA ASN A 144 -12.39 -2.30 0.60
C ASN A 144 -13.76 -1.63 0.77
N ARG A 145 -14.55 -2.05 1.76
CA ARG A 145 -15.90 -1.51 2.03
C ARG A 145 -15.93 -0.33 2.98
N THR A 146 -14.85 -0.10 3.72
CA THR A 146 -14.81 0.79 4.88
C THR A 146 -14.37 2.21 4.53
N VAL A 147 -13.38 2.33 3.66
CA VAL A 147 -12.74 3.61 3.32
C VAL A 147 -12.41 3.68 1.84
N ASP A 148 -12.70 4.83 1.23
CA ASP A 148 -12.29 5.09 -0.14
C ASP A 148 -10.76 5.21 -0.19
N LEU A 149 -10.12 4.34 -0.97
CA LEU A 149 -8.66 4.32 -1.13
C LEU A 149 -8.12 5.68 -1.57
N TYR A 150 -8.82 6.36 -2.48
CA TYR A 150 -8.38 7.64 -3.05
C TYR A 150 -8.77 8.86 -2.20
N SER A 151 -9.37 8.63 -1.02
CA SER A 151 -9.40 9.65 0.03
C SER A 151 -8.02 9.90 0.66
N ARG A 152 -7.02 9.04 0.36
CA ARG A 152 -5.64 9.17 0.87
C ARG A 152 -4.70 9.63 -0.24
N ILE A 153 -4.03 10.76 -0.04
CA ILE A 153 -3.19 11.38 -1.08
C ILE A 153 -2.01 10.50 -1.51
N TRP A 154 -1.46 9.69 -0.60
CA TRP A 154 -0.40 8.74 -0.92
C TRP A 154 -0.89 7.64 -1.87
N CYS A 155 -2.12 7.14 -1.73
CA CYS A 155 -2.69 6.16 -2.65
C CYS A 155 -2.99 6.79 -4.02
N CYS A 156 -3.39 8.06 -4.06
CA CYS A 156 -3.51 8.81 -5.31
C CYS A 156 -2.15 8.96 -6.00
N TRP A 157 -1.11 9.30 -5.24
CA TRP A 157 0.25 9.41 -5.72
C TRP A 157 0.78 8.09 -6.28
N GLU A 158 0.57 6.97 -5.57
CA GLU A 158 1.02 5.64 -5.99
C GLU A 158 0.46 5.28 -7.37
N LEU A 159 -0.83 5.53 -7.62
CA LEU A 159 -1.41 5.27 -8.94
C LEU A 159 -0.92 6.26 -10.01
N ALA A 160 -0.78 7.55 -9.67
CA ALA A 160 -0.23 8.55 -10.59
C ALA A 160 1.20 8.18 -11.02
N ALA A 161 2.05 7.79 -10.06
CA ALA A 161 3.41 7.32 -10.32
C ALA A 161 3.41 6.01 -11.13
N ALA A 162 2.50 5.07 -10.84
CA ALA A 162 2.37 3.84 -11.62
C ALA A 162 1.99 4.12 -13.08
N ALA A 163 1.13 5.12 -13.33
CA ALA A 163 0.79 5.57 -14.67
C ALA A 163 2.01 6.15 -15.41
N GLU A 164 2.80 6.99 -14.73
CA GLU A 164 4.05 7.55 -15.26
C GLU A 164 5.08 6.45 -15.59
N TYR A 165 5.21 5.44 -14.73
CA TYR A 165 6.10 4.29 -14.94
C TYR A 165 5.54 3.26 -15.94
N GLY A 166 4.38 3.53 -16.55
CA GLY A 166 3.81 2.74 -17.62
C GLY A 166 3.05 1.48 -17.19
N PHE A 167 2.75 1.28 -15.90
CA PHE A 167 1.99 0.11 -15.43
C PHE A 167 0.61 0.02 -16.08
N LEU A 168 -0.05 1.16 -16.31
CA LEU A 168 -1.39 1.20 -16.92
C LEU A 168 -1.40 0.84 -18.41
N ARG A 169 -0.23 0.86 -19.06
CA ARG A 169 -0.07 0.53 -20.48
C ARG A 169 0.45 -0.88 -20.71
N ARG A 170 0.95 -1.53 -19.64
CA ARG A 170 1.52 -2.89 -19.69
C ARG A 170 0.44 -3.91 -19.28
N PRO A 171 0.00 -4.81 -20.18
CA PRO A 171 -0.99 -5.82 -19.85
C PRO A 171 -0.59 -6.64 -18.62
N GLY A 172 -1.52 -6.79 -17.66
CA GLY A 172 -1.30 -7.55 -16.42
C GLY A 172 -0.37 -6.90 -15.38
N ALA A 173 0.14 -5.69 -15.63
CA ALA A 173 0.97 -4.96 -14.66
C ALA A 173 0.14 -4.19 -13.63
N LEU A 174 -1.07 -3.75 -13.97
CA LEU A 174 -2.06 -3.22 -13.03
C LEU A 174 -3.07 -4.31 -12.69
N MET A 175 -3.21 -4.62 -11.41
CA MET A 175 -4.21 -5.53 -10.86
C MET A 175 -5.13 -4.79 -9.91
N VAL A 176 -6.41 -5.15 -9.87
CA VAL A 176 -7.40 -4.56 -8.95
C VAL A 176 -8.14 -5.68 -8.24
N ALA A 177 -8.13 -5.64 -6.90
CA ALA A 177 -8.80 -6.60 -6.05
C ALA A 177 -9.71 -5.93 -5.03
N GLY A 178 -10.56 -6.73 -4.41
CA GLY A 178 -11.48 -6.28 -3.37
C GLY A 178 -12.74 -5.57 -3.90
N PRO A 179 -13.68 -5.30 -3.00
CA PRO A 179 -15.02 -4.83 -3.35
C PRO A 179 -15.03 -3.38 -3.85
N ALA A 180 -15.90 -3.11 -4.83
CA ALA A 180 -16.02 -1.86 -5.55
C ALA A 180 -17.12 -0.92 -4.97
N VAL A 181 -17.23 -0.80 -3.64
CA VAL A 181 -18.37 -0.09 -3.01
C VAL A 181 -18.36 1.42 -3.28
N PHE A 182 -17.18 1.99 -3.48
CA PHE A 182 -16.96 3.41 -3.78
C PHE A 182 -17.01 3.73 -5.28
N SER A 183 -17.15 2.71 -6.13
CA SER A 183 -17.25 2.81 -7.58
C SER A 183 -18.67 3.20 -7.99
N ARG A 184 -19.05 4.47 -7.78
CA ARG A 184 -20.44 4.96 -8.00
C ARG A 184 -20.59 6.01 -9.10
N ASN A 185 -19.81 5.95 -10.18
CA ASN A 185 -19.75 6.99 -11.24
C ASN A 185 -19.34 8.39 -10.76
N ASN A 186 -18.90 8.53 -9.51
CA ASN A 186 -18.33 9.78 -9.01
C ASN A 186 -16.91 9.93 -9.52
N LYS A 187 -16.57 11.15 -9.94
CA LYS A 187 -15.20 11.49 -10.32
C LYS A 187 -14.36 11.65 -9.05
N VAL A 188 -13.21 10.98 -9.02
CA VAL A 188 -12.21 11.18 -7.98
C VAL A 188 -11.59 12.57 -8.16
N ASP A 189 -11.40 13.30 -7.06
CA ASP A 189 -10.66 14.55 -7.05
C ASP A 189 -9.46 14.47 -6.10
N VAL A 190 -8.26 14.38 -6.66
CA VAL A 190 -7.00 14.27 -5.92
C VAL A 190 -6.77 15.46 -4.98
N SER A 191 -7.31 16.64 -5.29
CA SER A 191 -7.16 17.82 -4.43
C SER A 191 -7.89 17.68 -3.09
N GLN A 192 -8.94 16.86 -3.05
CA GLN A 192 -9.74 16.57 -1.86
C GLN A 192 -9.17 15.43 -1.02
N ALA A 193 -8.16 14.70 -1.51
CA ALA A 193 -7.53 13.65 -0.73
C ALA A 193 -6.81 14.20 0.52
N HIS A 194 -6.68 13.38 1.54
CA HIS A 194 -6.14 13.72 2.85
C HIS A 194 -4.78 13.07 3.08
N ALA A 195 -3.96 13.69 3.94
CA ALA A 195 -2.75 13.13 4.50
C ALA A 195 -2.77 13.25 6.02
N SER A 196 -2.11 12.31 6.71
CA SER A 196 -1.80 12.50 8.14
C SER A 196 -0.75 13.59 8.37
N ASN A 197 0.06 13.89 7.35
CA ASN A 197 1.01 14.98 7.33
C ASN A 197 0.68 15.91 6.15
N GLU A 198 0.22 17.13 6.44
CA GLU A 198 -0.25 18.06 5.41
C GLU A 198 0.86 18.48 4.43
N ASP A 199 2.12 18.47 4.89
CA ASP A 199 3.28 18.70 4.01
C ASP A 199 3.35 17.67 2.87
N ASP A 200 3.00 16.41 3.13
CA ASP A 200 3.00 15.36 2.12
C ASP A 200 1.97 15.69 1.04
N LYS A 201 0.78 16.13 1.46
CA LYS A 201 -0.29 16.55 0.54
C LYS A 201 0.19 17.70 -0.34
N ILE A 202 0.75 18.74 0.25
CA ILE A 202 1.25 19.92 -0.48
C ILE A 202 2.33 19.51 -1.50
N ARG A 203 3.28 18.67 -1.09
CA ARG A 203 4.39 18.22 -1.96
C ARG A 203 3.89 17.33 -3.12
N ILE A 204 2.99 16.39 -2.84
CA ILE A 204 2.41 15.52 -3.86
C ILE A 204 1.59 16.33 -4.87
N LEU A 205 0.69 17.19 -4.38
CA LEU A 205 -0.13 18.03 -5.24
C LEU A 205 0.71 18.95 -6.13
N ARG A 206 1.75 19.57 -5.55
CA ARG A 206 2.72 20.37 -6.32
C ARG A 206 3.45 19.54 -7.37
N HIS A 207 3.88 18.33 -7.03
CA HIS A 207 4.56 17.44 -7.98
C HIS A 207 3.64 17.08 -9.15
N ILE A 208 2.39 16.71 -8.88
CA ILE A 208 1.39 16.39 -9.92
C ILE A 208 1.18 17.57 -10.88
N LEU A 209 1.08 18.80 -10.37
CA LEU A 209 0.94 20.00 -11.21
C LEU A 209 2.20 20.28 -12.04
N ASN A 210 3.38 19.92 -11.54
CA ASN A 210 4.63 20.15 -12.25
C ASN A 210 4.87 19.12 -13.38
N THR A 211 4.33 17.90 -13.25
CA THR A 211 4.53 16.81 -14.22
C THR A 211 3.33 16.58 -15.13
N GLY A 212 2.18 17.19 -14.85
CA GLY A 212 0.96 17.03 -15.64
C GLY A 212 -0.18 17.89 -15.13
N SER A 213 -1.36 17.30 -14.98
CA SER A 213 -2.55 18.00 -14.50
C SER A 213 -3.35 17.16 -13.50
N TYR A 214 -4.09 17.81 -12.60
CA TYR A 214 -5.06 17.12 -11.76
C TYR A 214 -6.12 16.39 -12.58
N LYS A 215 -6.49 16.93 -13.76
CA LYS A 215 -7.49 16.30 -14.62
C LYS A 215 -7.05 14.90 -15.06
N ASP A 216 -5.80 14.74 -15.45
CA ASP A 216 -5.28 13.44 -15.94
C ASP A 216 -5.17 12.42 -14.81
N VAL A 217 -4.69 12.87 -13.64
CA VAL A 217 -4.65 12.03 -12.43
C VAL A 217 -6.06 11.64 -11.99
N ASN A 218 -7.00 12.58 -11.94
CA ASN A 218 -8.39 12.33 -11.58
C ASN A 218 -9.07 11.34 -12.54
N ASN A 219 -8.83 11.46 -13.85
CA ASN A 219 -9.33 10.51 -14.84
C ASN A 219 -8.77 9.11 -14.58
N THR A 220 -7.47 9.01 -14.31
CA THR A 220 -6.79 7.75 -14.02
C THR A 220 -7.34 7.09 -12.76
N LEU A 221 -7.44 7.85 -11.67
CA LEU A 221 -8.01 7.39 -10.40
C LEU A 221 -9.45 6.92 -10.59
N THR A 222 -10.28 7.70 -11.28
CA THR A 222 -11.68 7.35 -11.56
C THR A 222 -11.78 6.07 -12.40
N GLN A 223 -10.94 5.90 -13.42
CA GLN A 223 -10.92 4.70 -14.25
C GLN A 223 -10.58 3.46 -13.40
N VAL A 224 -9.54 3.53 -12.57
CA VAL A 224 -9.10 2.38 -11.77
C VAL A 224 -10.07 2.11 -10.60
N GLN A 225 -10.68 3.14 -10.02
CA GLN A 225 -11.72 2.97 -9.00
C GLN A 225 -12.88 2.14 -9.55
N ASN A 226 -13.30 2.45 -10.78
CA ASN A 226 -14.43 1.80 -11.46
C ASN A 226 -14.02 0.55 -12.24
N HIS A 227 -12.75 0.15 -12.22
CA HIS A 227 -12.30 -1.08 -12.88
C HIS A 227 -13.01 -2.29 -12.28
N GLU A 228 -13.51 -3.19 -13.11
CA GLU A 228 -14.03 -4.46 -12.60
C GLU A 228 -12.89 -5.18 -11.87
N ALA A 229 -13.15 -5.73 -10.68
CA ALA A 229 -12.13 -6.57 -10.05
C ALA A 229 -11.80 -7.69 -11.06
N GLU A 230 -10.53 -8.09 -11.15
CA GLU A 230 -10.22 -9.32 -11.88
C GLU A 230 -11.08 -10.43 -11.26
N SER A 231 -12.08 -10.84 -12.02
CA SER A 231 -12.98 -11.93 -11.67
C SER A 231 -12.15 -13.17 -11.94
N ALA A 232 -11.57 -13.73 -10.89
CA ALA A 232 -10.98 -15.05 -10.97
C ALA A 232 -12.08 -16.11 -11.02
#